data_AF-A0A0F9AB57-F1
#
_entry.id   AF-A0A0F9AB57-F1
#
_cell.length_a   1.000
_cell.length_b   1.000
_cell.length_c   1.000
_cell.angle_alpha   90.00
_cell.angle_beta   90.00
_cell.angle_gamma   90.00
#
_symmetry.space_group_name_H-M   'P 1'
#
loop_
_entity.id
_entity.type
_entity.pdbx_description
1 polymer ?
#
loop_
_entity_poly.entity_id
_entity_poly.type
_entity_poly.pdbx_seq_one_letter_code
_entity_poly.pdbx_strand_id
1 'polypeptide(L)'
;FEDSVRLEVRDSYRNLLRTRRNYDSWTKNLEVAERRQILAAIQQKKGQVTTRDVLRAEEDLLEAENSVTRTLIEYATTRVQFLATLGLIRTDESGLMHERKEPFRFDLLSEQYNYVAN
;
A
#
# COMPACT_ATOMS: atom_id res chain seq x y z
N PHE A 1 -23.72 -18.76 -5.59
CA PHE A 1 -22.76 -18.64 -4.47
C PHE A 1 -21.32 -18.79 -4.96
N GLU A 2 -21.01 -19.81 -5.77
CA GLU A 2 -19.66 -19.95 -6.34
C GLU A 2 -19.26 -18.75 -7.24
N ASP A 3 -20.17 -18.28 -8.10
CA ASP A 3 -19.90 -17.16 -9.00
C ASP A 3 -19.62 -15.83 -8.28
N SER A 4 -20.30 -15.58 -7.15
CA SER A 4 -20.10 -14.36 -6.36
C SER A 4 -18.74 -14.35 -5.66
N VAL A 5 -18.32 -15.49 -5.09
CA VAL A 5 -17.00 -15.63 -4.47
C VAL A 5 -15.88 -15.49 -5.52
N ARG A 6 -16.05 -16.13 -6.69
CA ARG A 6 -15.11 -16.01 -7.80
C ARG A 6 -14.96 -14.57 -8.28
N LEU A 7 -16.07 -13.83 -8.37
CA LEU A 7 -16.07 -12.42 -8.76
C LEU A 7 -15.33 -11.57 -7.73
N GLU A 8 -15.63 -11.75 -6.44
CA GLU A 8 -14.99 -11.02 -5.34
C GLU A 8 -13.46 -11.21 -5.29
N VAL A 9 -12.98 -12.44 -5.45
CA VAL A 9 -11.54 -12.74 -5.52
C VAL A 9 -10.88 -12.05 -6.72
N ARG A 10 -11.54 -12.03 -7.88
CA ARG A 10 -11.00 -11.37 -9.09
C ARG A 10 -10.94 -9.87 -8.93
N ASP A 11 -11.95 -9.26 -8.33
CA ASP A 11 -12.03 -7.82 -8.16
C ASP A 11 -11.05 -7.32 -7.10
N SER A 12 -10.92 -8.03 -5.97
CA SER A 12 -9.90 -7.74 -4.94
C SER A 12 -8.47 -7.87 -5.50
N TYR A 13 -8.19 -8.91 -6.29
CA TYR A 13 -6.88 -9.08 -6.93
C TYR A 13 -6.58 -7.97 -7.96
N ARG A 14 -7.55 -7.61 -8.80
CA ARG A 14 -7.40 -6.49 -9.75
C ARG A 14 -7.15 -5.18 -9.03
N ASN A 15 -7.84 -4.94 -7.92
CA ASN A 15 -7.66 -3.76 -7.11
C ASN A 15 -6.24 -3.70 -6.52
N LEU A 16 -5.74 -4.81 -5.95
CA LEU A 16 -4.36 -4.93 -5.46
C LEU A 16 -3.31 -4.60 -6.53
N LEU A 17 -3.49 -5.12 -7.75
CA LEU A 17 -2.57 -4.83 -8.86
C LEU A 17 -2.63 -3.36 -9.28
N ARG A 18 -3.81 -2.74 -9.22
CA ARG A 18 -4.00 -1.31 -9.55
C ARG A 18 -3.29 -0.41 -8.54
N THR A 19 -3.49 -0.65 -7.24
CA THR A 19 -2.88 0.15 -6.18
C THR A 19 -1.37 -0.03 -6.14
N ARG A 20 -0.86 -1.25 -6.39
CA ARG A 20 0.58 -1.49 -6.56
C ARG A 20 1.19 -0.66 -7.69
N ARG A 21 0.58 -0.68 -8.89
CA ARG A 21 1.06 0.13 -10.03
C ARG A 21 1.01 1.63 -9.74
N ASN A 22 0.00 2.08 -8.99
CA ASN A 22 -0.11 3.47 -8.58
C ASN A 22 1.07 3.85 -7.66
N TYR A 23 1.32 3.05 -6.61
CA TYR A 23 2.47 3.23 -5.73
C TYR A 23 3.80 3.23 -6.50
N ASP A 24 4.02 2.27 -7.40
CA ASP A 24 5.23 2.20 -8.23
C ASP A 24 5.42 3.46 -9.10
N SER A 25 4.32 4.06 -9.58
CA SER A 25 4.36 5.29 -10.37
C SER A 25 4.71 6.50 -9.51
N TRP A 26 4.15 6.62 -8.31
CA TRP A 26 4.47 7.72 -7.39
C TRP A 26 5.89 7.65 -6.86
N THR A 27 6.44 6.45 -6.63
CA THR A 27 7.85 6.28 -6.27
C THR A 27 8.78 6.83 -7.36
N LYS A 28 8.44 6.64 -8.64
CA LYS A 28 9.19 7.23 -9.75
C LYS A 28 9.04 8.76 -9.81
N ASN A 29 7.85 9.28 -9.52
CA ASN A 29 7.63 10.73 -9.44
C ASN A 29 8.44 11.36 -8.32
N LEU A 30 8.57 10.69 -7.17
CA LEU A 30 9.42 11.12 -6.06
C LEU A 30 10.88 11.22 -6.49
N GLU A 31 11.42 10.20 -7.16
CA GLU A 31 12.79 10.23 -7.69
C GLU A 31 13.03 11.43 -8.64
N VAL A 32 12.04 11.77 -9.47
CA VAL A 32 12.11 12.95 -10.35
C VAL A 32 12.08 14.25 -9.54
N ALA A 33 11.23 14.35 -8.52
CA ALA A 33 11.10 15.53 -7.68
C ALA A 33 12.37 15.77 -6.84
N GLU A 34 12.96 14.72 -6.27
CA GLU A 34 14.26 14.78 -5.56
C GLU A 34 15.35 15.37 -6.45
N ARG A 35 15.46 14.88 -7.70
CA ARG A 35 16.44 15.39 -8.67
C ARG A 35 16.18 16.85 -9.03
N ARG A 36 14.92 17.27 -9.15
CA ARG A 36 14.54 18.67 -9.42
C ARG A 36 14.92 19.59 -8.26
N GLN A 37 14.66 19.17 -7.02
CA GLN A 37 15.04 19.92 -5.82
C GLN A 37 16.56 20.15 -5.77
N ILE A 38 17.34 19.09 -6.01
CA ILE A 38 18.81 19.16 -6.05
C ILE A 38 19.27 20.12 -7.17
N LEU A 39 18.69 20.01 -8.37
CA LEU A 39 19.06 20.85 -9.49
C LEU A 39 18.74 22.33 -9.24
N ALA A 40 17.57 22.63 -8.69
CA ALA A 40 17.15 23.99 -8.35
C ALA A 40 18.12 24.62 -7.32
N ALA A 41 18.52 23.87 -6.30
CA ALA A 41 19.51 24.33 -5.32
C ALA A 41 20.89 24.62 -5.95
N ILE A 42 21.34 23.79 -6.90
CA ILE A 42 22.60 24.02 -7.65
C ILE A 42 22.49 25.28 -8.53
N GLN A 43 21.38 25.45 -9.24
CA GLN A 43 21.15 26.59 -10.12
C GLN A 43 21.03 27.91 -9.34
N GLN A 44 20.41 27.88 -8.15
CA GLN A 44 20.30 29.05 -7.29
C GLN A 44 21.67 29.54 -6.83
N LYS A 45 22.57 28.62 -6.44
CA LYS A 45 23.97 28.95 -6.09
C LYS A 45 24.74 29.60 -7.24
N LYS A 46 24.34 29.34 -8.49
CA LYS A 46 24.90 29.95 -9.70
C LYS A 46 24.16 31.23 -10.12
N GLY A 47 23.14 31.67 -9.38
CA GLY A 47 22.30 32.81 -9.73
C GLY A 47 21.39 32.59 -10.93
N GLN A 48 21.16 31.33 -11.34
CA GLN A 48 20.42 30.99 -12.55
C GLN A 48 18.90 30.87 -12.33
N VAL A 49 18.47 30.66 -11.09
CA VAL A 49 17.06 30.60 -10.70
C VAL A 49 16.82 31.42 -9.44
N THR A 50 15.58 31.81 -9.22
CA THR A 50 15.19 32.61 -8.06
C THR A 50 14.96 31.73 -6.83
N THR A 51 14.96 32.32 -5.63
CA THR A 51 14.56 31.63 -4.40
C THR A 51 13.15 31.06 -4.49
N ARG A 52 12.23 31.73 -5.19
CA ARG A 52 10.87 31.22 -5.43
C ARG A 52 10.87 29.91 -6.23
N ASP A 53 11.77 29.77 -7.19
CA ASP A 53 11.83 28.55 -8.00
C ASP A 53 12.38 27.37 -7.20
N VAL A 54 13.27 27.62 -6.23
CA VAL A 54 13.71 26.61 -5.24
C VAL A 54 12.57 26.21 -4.32
N LEU A 55 11.84 27.18 -3.75
CA LEU A 55 10.68 26.89 -2.90
C LEU A 55 9.62 26.06 -3.63
N ARG A 56 9.35 26.36 -4.90
CA ARG A 56 8.44 25.54 -5.72
C ARG A 56 8.97 24.11 -5.88
N ALA A 57 10.27 23.91 -6.09
CA ALA A 57 10.84 22.57 -6.21
C ALA A 57 10.78 21.79 -4.88
N GLU A 58 10.86 22.48 -3.74
CA GLU A 58 10.67 21.90 -2.41
C GLU A 58 9.19 21.54 -2.16
N GLU A 59 8.25 22.39 -2.58
CA GLU A 59 6.81 22.09 -2.53
C GLU A 59 6.45 20.87 -3.38
N ASP A 60 6.98 20.79 -4.61
CA ASP A 60 6.80 19.65 -5.52
C ASP A 60 7.34 18.34 -4.89
N LEU A 61 8.49 18.40 -4.19
CA LEU A 61 9.06 17.26 -3.48
C LEU A 61 8.15 16.81 -2.34
N LEU A 62 7.71 17.75 -1.51
CA LEU A 62 6.80 17.46 -0.39
C LEU A 62 5.48 16.84 -0.88
N GLU A 63 4.93 17.32 -2.00
CA GLU A 63 3.74 16.74 -2.60
C GLU A 63 3.99 15.30 -3.09
N ALA A 64 5.14 15.04 -3.69
CA ALA A 64 5.53 13.70 -4.14
C ALA A 64 5.69 12.73 -2.96
N GLU A 65 6.36 13.13 -1.87
CA GLU A 65 6.53 12.34 -0.64
C GLU A 65 5.17 11.97 -0.01
N ASN A 66 4.27 12.95 0.10
CA ASN A 66 2.92 12.74 0.60
C ASN A 66 2.11 11.78 -0.30
N SER A 67 2.30 11.87 -1.61
CA SER A 67 1.62 11.00 -2.58
C SER A 67 2.13 9.56 -2.52
N VAL A 68 3.45 9.35 -2.37
CA VAL A 68 4.04 8.03 -2.13
C VAL A 68 3.49 7.42 -0.83
N THR A 69 3.44 8.21 0.24
CA THR A 69 2.90 7.75 1.53
C THR A 69 1.44 7.31 1.41
N ARG A 70 0.60 8.13 0.77
CA ARG A 70 -0.81 7.82 0.55
C ARG A 70 -1.01 6.54 -0.27
N THR A 71 -0.25 6.39 -1.35
CA THR A 71 -0.37 5.23 -2.24
C THR A 71 0.21 3.95 -1.65
N LEU A 72 1.22 4.06 -0.78
CA LEU A 72 1.72 2.93 0.00
C LEU A 72 0.65 2.42 0.98
N ILE A 73 -0.03 3.31 1.70
CA ILE A 73 -1.13 2.95 2.61
C ILE A 73 -2.27 2.28 1.83
N GLU A 74 -2.62 2.81 0.66
CA GLU A 74 -3.67 2.24 -0.20
C GLU A 74 -3.28 0.83 -0.70
N TYR A 75 -2.05 0.65 -1.15
CA TYR A 75 -1.52 -0.66 -1.54
C TYR A 75 -1.52 -1.66 -0.37
N ALA A 76 -1.04 -1.25 0.81
CA ALA A 76 -1.02 -2.10 2.00
C ALA A 76 -2.44 -2.52 2.43
N THR A 77 -3.38 -1.57 2.43
CA THR A 77 -4.80 -1.82 2.77
C THR A 77 -5.44 -2.82 1.80
N THR A 78 -5.24 -2.61 0.49
CA THR A 78 -5.78 -3.52 -0.53
C THR A 78 -5.13 -4.90 -0.52
N ARG A 79 -3.86 -5.01 -0.11
CA ARG A 79 -3.20 -6.30 0.13
C ARG A 79 -3.86 -7.06 1.27
N VAL A 80 -4.12 -6.39 2.40
CA VAL A 80 -4.81 -7.01 3.54
C VAL A 80 -6.21 -7.46 3.17
N GLN A 81 -6.97 -6.62 2.44
CA GLN A 81 -8.31 -6.97 1.95
C GLN A 81 -8.27 -8.22 1.05
N PHE A 82 -7.34 -8.28 0.10
CA PHE A 82 -7.18 -9.44 -0.78
C PHE A 82 -6.87 -10.73 0.02
N LEU A 83 -5.94 -10.66 0.98
CA LEU A 83 -5.62 -11.79 1.84
C LEU A 83 -6.82 -12.23 2.70
N ALA A 84 -7.61 -11.26 3.20
CA ALA A 84 -8.84 -11.54 3.95
C ALA A 84 -9.90 -12.24 3.06
N THR A 85 -10.09 -11.78 1.81
CA THR A 85 -10.97 -12.45 0.83
C THR A 85 -10.54 -13.89 0.55
N LEU A 86 -9.24 -14.20 0.64
CA LEU A 86 -8.72 -15.57 0.52
C LEU A 86 -8.78 -16.38 1.82
N GLY A 87 -9.23 -15.80 2.93
CA GLY A 87 -9.22 -16.45 4.25
C GLY A 87 -7.82 -16.65 4.83
N LEU A 88 -6.84 -15.84 4.40
CA LEU A 88 -5.43 -15.94 4.78
C LEU A 88 -5.03 -15.02 5.94
N ILE A 89 -5.97 -14.29 6.56
CA ILE A 89 -5.69 -13.44 7.73
C ILE A 89 -6.27 -14.07 8.99
N ARG A 90 -5.53 -14.01 10.09
CA ARG A 90 -5.99 -14.31 11.46
C ARG A 90 -5.71 -13.12 12.37
N THR A 91 -6.62 -12.81 13.27
CA THR A 91 -6.38 -11.87 14.36
C THR A 91 -6.11 -12.63 15.65
N ASP A 92 -5.10 -12.23 16.41
CA ASP A 92 -4.87 -12.77 17.76
C ASP A 92 -5.70 -12.04 18.82
N GLU A 93 -5.57 -12.47 20.09
CA GLU A 93 -6.29 -11.90 21.23
C GLU A 93 -5.96 -10.42 21.49
N SER A 94 -4.82 -9.93 20.98
CA SER A 94 -4.41 -8.53 21.10
C SER A 94 -4.91 -7.64 19.95
N GLY A 95 -5.57 -8.23 18.95
CA GLY A 95 -6.02 -7.51 17.76
C GLY A 95 -4.98 -7.42 16.64
N LEU A 96 -3.81 -8.06 16.78
CA LEU A 96 -2.78 -8.06 15.74
C LEU A 96 -3.12 -9.06 14.64
N MET A 97 -2.88 -8.65 13.39
CA MET A 97 -3.13 -9.46 12.20
C MET A 97 -1.91 -10.31 11.85
N HIS A 98 -2.16 -11.58 11.53
CA HIS A 98 -1.17 -12.58 11.14
C HIS A 98 -1.57 -13.22 9.82
N GLU A 99 -0.60 -13.40 8.92
CA GLU A 99 -0.81 -14.09 7.64
C GLU A 99 -0.72 -15.61 7.84
N ARG A 100 -1.67 -16.35 7.26
CA ARG A 100 -1.70 -17.82 7.24
C ARG A 100 -1.04 -18.33 5.96
N LYS A 101 -0.39 -19.50 6.05
CA LYS A 101 0.13 -20.21 4.85
C LYS A 101 -0.99 -20.87 4.03
N GLU A 102 -2.08 -21.24 4.68
CA GLU A 102 -3.22 -21.92 4.08
C GLU A 102 -4.52 -21.20 4.44
N PRO A 103 -5.53 -21.20 3.54
CA PRO A 103 -6.85 -20.63 3.83
C PRO A 103 -7.47 -21.26 5.09
N PHE A 104 -8.19 -20.45 5.85
CA PHE A 104 -8.98 -20.95 6.98
C PHE A 104 -9.97 -22.03 6.51
N ARG A 105 -9.85 -23.23 7.10
CA ARG A 105 -10.80 -24.34 6.93
C ARG A 105 -11.55 -24.53 8.25
N PHE A 106 -12.87 -24.64 8.20
CA PHE A 106 -13.71 -24.83 9.39
C PHE A 106 -13.31 -26.06 10.22
N ASP A 107 -12.77 -27.09 9.57
CA ASP A 107 -12.30 -28.34 10.19
C ASP A 107 -11.16 -28.14 11.21
N LEU A 108 -10.48 -26.98 11.20
CA LEU A 108 -9.38 -26.65 12.11
C LEU A 108 -9.82 -25.93 13.39
N LEU A 109 -11.12 -25.58 13.51
CA LEU A 109 -11.66 -24.95 14.72
C LEU A 109 -11.69 -25.91 15.91
N SER A 110 -11.91 -27.20 15.68
CA SER A 110 -11.93 -28.21 16.74
C SER A 110 -10.57 -28.44 17.39
N GLU A 111 -9.47 -28.23 16.66
CA GLU A 111 -8.12 -28.36 17.22
C GLU A 111 -7.67 -27.11 17.98
N GLN A 112 -8.10 -25.91 17.54
CA GLN A 112 -7.60 -24.65 18.09
C GLN A 112 -8.50 -24.08 19.20
N TYR A 113 -9.78 -24.48 19.28
CA TYR A 113 -10.75 -23.96 20.25
C TYR A 113 -11.45 -25.13 20.99
N ASN A 114 -10.78 -25.70 21.98
CA ASN A 114 -11.27 -26.81 22.83
C ASN A 114 -12.49 -26.48 23.73
N TYR A 115 -13.12 -25.33 23.54
CA TYR A 115 -14.25 -24.83 24.35
C TYR A 115 -15.57 -24.75 23.58
N VAL A 116 -15.60 -25.18 22.32
CA VAL A 116 -16.83 -25.26 21.51
C VAL A 116 -17.36 -26.70 21.37
N ALA A 117 -16.70 -27.66 22.03
CA ALA A 117 -17.15 -29.04 22.15
C ALA A 117 -17.71 -29.29 23.56
N ASN A 118 -18.85 -28.69 23.87
CA ASN A 118 -19.81 -29.12 24.91
C ASN A 118 -21.18 -28.53 24.60
#